data_AF-A0A7C1HN44-F1
#
_entry.id   AF-A0A7C1HN44-F1
#
_cell.length_a   1.000
_cell.length_b   1.000
_cell.length_c   1.000
_cell.angle_alpha   90.00
_cell.angle_beta   90.00
_cell.angle_gamma   90.00
#
_symmetry.space_group_name_H-M   'P 1'
#
loop_
_entity.id
_entity.type
_entity.pdbx_description
1 polymer ?
#
loop_
_entity_poly.entity_id
_entity_poly.type
_entity_poly.pdbx_seq_one_letter_code
_entity_poly.pdbx_strand_id
1 'polypeptide(L)'
;MLVLILVAGQTMAAPSWLQEGQLVPDQFTFSGEIPSIEEVRDVFLRVWGGDPEKWPEEFRKIHEVQVAFNKRAMSSSKFKEQFGRDALEKIKVQREDPVGYWVRSLYDGWGFEEWFNNEHLTVQRVPRALLVRFMEELFPLMWRDIRSSTHVLEFMLGLPDAKFVPYNNYDSQVLGKRKSDVLDYNQSIEKLAEKYIKNNDYLMLLLMPDRIDTNWVGDAGLEASLVSRARKLSARVQEVVKHMGDRFREAFYEAVPRMTYSWNEEPWSENHVVLSGKPYPVSPNVDLLGTSTRIEHPFLGEKKTIKEQKVTSGGAMKLRWDTAPVHSSEFDKGAVVEKISPRYMIARKQYGESSEFVISLYLDHISGFGHEVAFTPAEGPPFPRQIGEEMMEAVTAAFFEAAETLYGGSQSKAAAPLDKTGLSLSPAEPGEQSRIKKIVIDPPESTEILAKGENNEGIHFNVEAWDEMNRIPQVEISVKK
;
A
#
# COMPACT_ATOMS: atom_id res chain seq x y z
N MET A 1 -0.79 37.92 -26.67
CA MET A 1 -0.04 38.03 -25.41
C MET A 1 -0.45 36.84 -24.55
N LEU A 2 0.30 35.74 -24.63
CA LEU A 2 0.03 34.52 -23.88
C LEU A 2 0.61 34.68 -22.46
N VAL A 3 -0.24 34.53 -21.44
CA VAL A 3 0.19 34.41 -20.05
C VAL A 3 0.27 32.92 -19.74
N LEU A 4 1.49 32.39 -19.71
CA LEU A 4 1.81 31.10 -19.11
C LEU A 4 1.65 31.26 -17.59
N ILE A 5 0.61 30.64 -17.03
CA ILE A 5 0.53 30.40 -15.59
C ILE A 5 1.41 29.19 -15.29
N LEU A 6 2.62 29.47 -14.80
CA LEU A 6 3.44 28.50 -14.10
C LEU A 6 2.65 28.03 -12.87
N VAL A 7 2.12 26.81 -12.93
CA VAL A 7 1.69 26.07 -11.75
C VAL A 7 2.97 25.63 -11.03
N ALA A 8 3.51 26.51 -10.19
CA ALA A 8 4.49 26.13 -9.20
C ALA A 8 3.85 25.09 -8.29
N GLY A 9 4.47 23.91 -8.20
CA GLY A 9 4.06 22.88 -7.26
C GLY A 9 4.02 23.46 -5.86
N GLN A 10 2.82 23.49 -5.26
CA GLN A 10 2.68 23.69 -3.85
C GLN A 10 3.32 22.48 -3.16
N THR A 11 4.56 22.66 -2.72
CA THR A 11 5.08 21.93 -1.56
C THR A 11 4.05 22.12 -0.45
N MET A 12 3.30 21.07 -0.10
CA MET A 12 2.50 21.08 1.10
C MET A 12 3.46 21.41 2.26
N ALA A 13 3.28 22.58 2.85
CA ALA A 13 3.95 22.90 4.11
C ALA A 13 3.50 21.84 5.13
N ALA A 14 4.42 21.39 5.99
CA ALA A 14 4.07 20.49 7.09
C ALA A 14 2.86 21.09 7.84
N PRO A 15 1.83 20.29 8.16
CA PRO A 15 0.66 20.80 8.85
C PRO A 15 1.10 21.53 10.13
N SER A 16 0.77 22.83 10.26
CA SER A 16 1.33 23.75 11.27
C SER A 16 0.96 23.45 12.73
N TRP A 17 0.37 22.28 12.99
CA TRP A 17 -0.21 21.90 14.27
C TRP A 17 0.36 20.59 14.85
N LEU A 18 1.27 19.92 14.13
CA LEU A 18 2.02 18.77 14.64
C LEU A 18 3.44 19.16 15.04
N GLN A 19 3.90 18.69 16.21
CA GLN A 19 5.28 18.84 16.66
C GLN A 19 5.85 17.49 17.11
N GLU A 20 7.16 17.30 16.91
CA GLU A 20 7.89 16.14 17.45
C GLU A 20 7.71 16.05 18.98
N GLY A 21 7.57 14.82 19.48
CA GLY A 21 7.28 14.55 20.89
C GLY A 21 5.80 14.66 21.29
N GLN A 22 4.91 15.13 20.41
CA GLN A 22 3.47 15.10 20.67
C GLN A 22 2.88 13.72 20.39
N LEU A 23 1.80 13.38 21.09
CA LEU A 23 0.98 12.22 20.75
C LEU A 23 0.38 12.42 19.36
N VAL A 24 0.32 11.36 18.56
CA VAL A 24 -0.38 11.36 17.27
C VAL A 24 -1.86 11.70 17.52
N PRO A 25 -2.35 12.83 16.98
CA PRO A 25 -3.75 13.23 17.19
C PRO A 25 -4.77 12.21 16.65
N ASP A 26 -5.93 12.08 17.31
CA ASP A 26 -7.01 11.12 16.96
C ASP A 26 -7.60 11.29 15.55
N GLN A 27 -7.28 12.39 14.86
CA GLN A 27 -7.66 12.59 13.46
C GLN A 27 -6.68 11.95 12.47
N PHE A 28 -5.52 11.51 12.95
CA PHE A 28 -4.51 10.74 12.21
C PHE A 28 -4.56 9.25 12.51
N THR A 29 -5.18 8.85 13.62
CA THR A 29 -5.67 7.49 13.75
C THR A 29 -6.70 7.33 12.63
N PHE A 30 -6.26 6.75 11.52
CA PHE A 30 -7.12 6.42 10.41
C PHE A 30 -8.24 5.55 10.99
N SER A 31 -9.45 6.07 11.08
CA SER A 31 -10.55 5.27 11.62
C SER A 31 -11.00 4.22 10.61
N GLY A 32 -10.53 4.29 9.34
CA GLY A 32 -11.14 3.55 8.24
C GLY A 32 -12.59 3.92 8.03
N GLU A 33 -13.08 4.95 8.72
CA GLU A 33 -14.44 5.40 8.60
C GLU A 33 -14.56 6.17 7.30
N ILE A 34 -15.55 5.73 6.55
CA ILE A 34 -16.06 6.39 5.37
C ILE A 34 -16.46 7.82 5.80
N PRO A 35 -16.09 8.85 5.03
CA PRO A 35 -16.46 10.22 5.38
C PRO A 35 -17.95 10.33 5.63
N SER A 36 -18.36 11.04 6.68
CA SER A 36 -19.78 11.25 6.98
C SER A 36 -20.46 12.02 5.85
N ILE A 37 -21.79 11.90 5.76
CA ILE A 37 -22.55 12.63 4.74
C ILE A 37 -22.40 14.15 4.89
N GLU A 38 -22.26 14.65 6.12
CA GLU A 38 -21.98 16.05 6.42
C GLU A 38 -20.61 16.48 5.86
N GLU A 39 -19.58 15.64 6.01
CA GLU A 39 -18.25 15.92 5.44
C GLU A 39 -18.26 15.93 3.92
N VAL A 40 -19.00 15.01 3.30
CA VAL A 40 -19.19 15.01 1.84
C VAL A 40 -19.87 16.30 1.41
N ARG A 41 -20.89 16.76 2.15
CA ARG A 41 -21.58 18.04 1.87
C ARG A 41 -20.64 19.24 1.99
N ASP A 42 -19.86 19.30 3.06
CA ASP A 42 -18.93 20.40 3.30
C ASP A 42 -17.84 20.47 2.23
N VAL A 43 -17.25 19.32 1.87
CA VAL A 43 -16.25 19.26 0.80
C VAL A 43 -16.87 19.59 -0.56
N PHE A 44 -18.07 19.08 -0.86
CA PHE A 44 -18.76 19.40 -2.11
C PHE A 44 -19.02 20.91 -2.24
N LEU A 45 -19.56 21.53 -1.19
CA LEU A 45 -19.80 22.98 -1.15
C LEU A 45 -18.51 23.78 -1.29
N ARG A 46 -17.41 23.32 -0.68
CA ARG A 46 -16.12 23.98 -0.78
C ARG A 46 -15.53 23.91 -2.20
N VAL A 47 -15.64 22.77 -2.87
CA VAL A 47 -15.04 22.55 -4.21
C VAL A 47 -15.91 23.13 -5.32
N TRP A 48 -17.23 22.93 -5.25
CA TRP A 48 -18.15 23.24 -6.35
C TRP A 48 -19.13 24.39 -6.04
N GLY A 49 -19.30 24.76 -4.77
CA GLY A 49 -20.28 25.74 -4.36
C GLY A 49 -21.72 25.21 -4.34
N GLY A 50 -22.62 26.00 -3.76
CA GLY A 50 -24.04 25.62 -3.60
C GLY A 50 -24.95 26.00 -4.76
N ASP A 51 -24.43 26.67 -5.78
CA ASP A 51 -25.19 27.24 -6.89
C ASP A 51 -24.96 26.41 -8.17
N PRO A 52 -25.94 25.60 -8.62
CA PRO A 52 -25.78 24.74 -9.80
C PRO A 52 -25.44 25.49 -11.09
N GLU A 53 -25.84 26.76 -11.21
CA GLU A 53 -25.54 27.56 -12.42
C GLU A 53 -24.04 27.83 -12.57
N LYS A 54 -23.29 27.81 -11.46
CA LYS A 54 -21.84 28.03 -11.40
C LYS A 54 -21.02 26.75 -11.44
N TRP A 55 -21.67 25.58 -11.42
CA TRP A 55 -20.98 24.32 -11.57
C TRP A 55 -20.31 24.21 -12.95
N PRO A 56 -19.25 23.38 -13.08
CA PRO A 56 -18.63 23.09 -14.36
C PRO A 56 -19.66 22.67 -15.40
N GLU A 57 -19.50 23.16 -16.63
CA GLU A 57 -20.52 23.02 -17.70
C GLU A 57 -20.98 21.58 -17.91
N GLU A 58 -20.04 20.63 -17.91
CA GLU A 58 -20.35 19.21 -18.09
C GLU A 58 -21.24 18.66 -16.97
N PHE A 59 -20.87 18.95 -15.71
CA PHE A 59 -21.64 18.52 -14.55
C PHE A 59 -23.00 19.21 -14.46
N ARG A 60 -23.04 20.53 -14.70
CA ARG A 60 -24.27 21.32 -14.77
C ARG A 60 -25.22 20.75 -15.81
N LYS A 61 -24.73 20.42 -17.00
CA LYS A 61 -25.55 19.86 -18.07
C LYS A 61 -26.19 18.51 -17.69
N ILE A 62 -25.44 17.63 -17.03
CA ILE A 62 -25.98 16.36 -16.51
C ILE A 62 -27.17 16.64 -15.59
N HIS A 63 -26.98 17.56 -14.62
CA HIS A 63 -28.02 17.95 -13.69
C HIS A 63 -29.24 18.57 -14.40
N GLU A 64 -29.03 19.51 -15.32
CA GLU A 64 -30.10 20.18 -16.08
C GLU A 64 -30.94 19.19 -16.90
N VAL A 65 -30.31 18.22 -17.55
CA VAL A 65 -31.03 17.19 -18.32
C VAL A 65 -31.89 16.33 -17.40
N GLN A 66 -31.35 15.88 -16.27
CA GLN A 66 -32.11 15.08 -15.30
C GLN A 66 -33.31 15.87 -14.75
N VAL A 67 -33.13 17.14 -14.38
CA VAL A 67 -34.20 18.03 -13.90
C VAL A 67 -35.25 18.26 -14.99
N ALA A 68 -34.83 18.53 -16.23
CA ALA A 68 -35.75 18.76 -17.35
C ALA A 68 -36.60 17.52 -17.66
N PHE A 69 -35.97 16.34 -17.66
CA PHE A 69 -36.66 15.06 -17.82
C PHE A 69 -37.71 14.84 -16.74
N ASN A 70 -37.31 15.00 -15.46
CA ASN A 70 -38.19 14.82 -14.32
C ASN A 70 -39.34 15.82 -14.32
N LYS A 71 -39.09 17.08 -14.67
CA LYS A 71 -40.13 18.10 -14.81
C LYS A 71 -41.16 17.72 -15.88
N ARG A 72 -40.70 17.23 -17.04
CA ARG A 72 -41.59 16.77 -18.11
C ARG A 72 -42.40 15.55 -17.69
N ALA A 73 -41.77 14.58 -17.03
CA ALA A 73 -42.45 13.38 -16.54
C ALA A 73 -43.52 13.70 -15.48
N MET A 74 -43.21 14.58 -14.53
CA MET A 74 -44.15 15.03 -13.50
C MET A 74 -45.30 15.90 -14.04
N SER A 75 -45.07 16.58 -15.17
CA SER A 75 -46.12 17.37 -15.84
C SER A 75 -47.05 16.50 -16.70
N SER A 76 -46.67 15.26 -16.98
CA SER A 76 -47.47 14.35 -17.79
C SER A 76 -48.61 13.75 -16.99
N SER A 77 -49.85 13.97 -17.44
CA SER A 77 -51.04 13.33 -16.89
C SER A 77 -50.99 11.79 -16.97
N LYS A 78 -50.18 11.24 -17.89
CA LYS A 78 -49.99 9.81 -18.07
C LYS A 78 -49.05 9.19 -17.04
N PHE A 79 -48.02 9.91 -16.58
CA PHE A 79 -46.90 9.34 -15.83
C PHE A 79 -46.75 9.85 -14.41
N LYS A 80 -47.29 11.03 -14.07
CA LYS A 80 -47.12 11.65 -12.74
C LYS A 80 -47.54 10.75 -11.56
N GLU A 81 -48.50 9.85 -11.76
CA GLU A 81 -49.02 8.91 -10.74
C GLU A 81 -48.29 7.56 -10.72
N GLN A 82 -47.32 7.34 -11.62
CA GLN A 82 -46.57 6.08 -11.72
C GLN A 82 -45.28 6.06 -10.86
N PHE A 83 -44.82 7.23 -10.41
CA PHE A 83 -43.63 7.34 -9.59
C PHE A 83 -43.89 6.84 -8.17
N GLY A 84 -43.04 5.92 -7.70
CA GLY A 84 -43.01 5.50 -6.29
C GLY A 84 -42.57 6.63 -5.36
N ARG A 85 -42.76 6.44 -4.05
CA ARG A 85 -42.43 7.43 -3.02
C ARG A 85 -40.96 7.89 -3.08
N ASP A 86 -40.03 6.95 -3.20
CA ASP A 86 -38.60 7.25 -3.27
C ASP A 86 -38.22 8.02 -4.54
N ALA A 87 -38.76 7.65 -5.70
CA ALA A 87 -38.55 8.40 -6.94
C ALA A 87 -39.10 9.84 -6.85
N LEU A 88 -40.27 10.03 -6.23
CA LEU A 88 -40.83 11.36 -5.98
C LEU A 88 -39.95 12.19 -5.04
N GLU A 89 -39.37 11.56 -4.02
CA GLU A 89 -38.42 12.20 -3.11
C GLU A 89 -37.14 12.62 -3.84
N LYS A 90 -36.55 11.74 -4.64
CA LYS A 90 -35.39 12.04 -5.51
C LYS A 90 -35.66 13.24 -6.41
N ILE A 91 -36.79 13.23 -7.12
CA ILE A 91 -37.19 14.33 -8.01
C ILE A 91 -37.34 15.65 -7.24
N LYS A 92 -37.96 15.59 -6.05
CA LYS A 92 -38.15 16.77 -5.20
C LYS A 92 -36.81 17.33 -4.72
N VAL A 93 -35.96 16.49 -4.13
CA VAL A 93 -34.66 16.92 -3.59
C VAL A 93 -33.75 17.40 -4.71
N GLN A 94 -33.70 16.72 -5.86
CA GLN A 94 -32.92 17.18 -7.02
C GLN A 94 -33.30 18.61 -7.45
N ARG A 95 -34.56 19.00 -7.31
CA ARG A 95 -35.04 20.34 -7.66
C ARG A 95 -34.85 21.37 -6.54
N GLU A 96 -35.10 20.99 -5.29
CA GLU A 96 -35.18 21.91 -4.14
C GLU A 96 -33.85 22.02 -3.37
N ASP A 97 -33.06 20.95 -3.31
CA ASP A 97 -31.69 20.90 -2.74
C ASP A 97 -30.75 20.12 -3.68
N PRO A 98 -30.32 20.72 -4.81
CA PRO A 98 -29.40 20.08 -5.76
C PRO A 98 -28.11 19.57 -5.12
N VAL A 99 -27.59 20.30 -4.12
CA VAL A 99 -26.40 19.88 -3.36
C VAL A 99 -26.71 18.62 -2.57
N GLY A 100 -27.80 18.60 -1.80
CA GLY A 100 -28.23 17.43 -1.04
C GLY A 100 -28.45 16.20 -1.92
N TYR A 101 -29.01 16.38 -3.12
CA TYR A 101 -29.15 15.31 -4.10
C TYR A 101 -27.79 14.70 -4.48
N TRP A 102 -26.85 15.51 -4.95
CA TRP A 102 -25.55 15.01 -5.39
C TRP A 102 -24.67 14.49 -4.25
N VAL A 103 -24.78 15.08 -3.05
CA VAL A 103 -24.13 14.56 -1.84
C VAL A 103 -24.61 13.15 -1.53
N ARG A 104 -25.93 12.91 -1.57
CA ARG A 104 -26.48 11.56 -1.42
C ARG A 104 -26.00 10.64 -2.54
N SER A 105 -26.07 11.08 -3.81
CA SER A 105 -25.54 10.29 -4.94
C SER A 105 -24.08 9.84 -4.74
N LEU A 106 -23.22 10.74 -4.26
CA LEU A 106 -21.83 10.43 -3.95
C LEU A 106 -21.66 9.57 -2.69
N TYR A 107 -22.55 9.72 -1.71
CA TYR A 107 -22.45 9.02 -0.44
C TYR A 107 -22.92 7.58 -0.54
N ASP A 108 -24.18 7.35 -0.91
CA ASP A 108 -24.83 6.02 -0.90
C ASP A 108 -25.29 5.56 -2.28
N GLY A 109 -24.93 6.29 -3.34
CA GLY A 109 -25.34 5.96 -4.71
C GLY A 109 -26.77 6.41 -5.05
N TRP A 110 -27.42 7.20 -4.18
CA TRP A 110 -28.81 7.63 -4.38
C TRP A 110 -28.99 8.37 -5.71
N GLY A 111 -29.82 7.81 -6.58
CA GLY A 111 -30.06 8.36 -7.92
C GLY A 111 -29.19 7.76 -9.04
N PHE A 112 -28.18 6.95 -8.71
CA PHE A 112 -27.49 6.09 -9.69
C PHE A 112 -28.14 4.70 -9.82
N GLU A 113 -28.95 4.30 -8.83
CA GLU A 113 -29.58 2.96 -8.67
C GLU A 113 -30.43 2.46 -9.86
N GLU A 114 -30.90 3.34 -10.74
CA GLU A 114 -31.66 2.93 -11.93
C GLU A 114 -30.77 2.25 -12.99
N TRP A 115 -29.44 2.29 -12.80
CA TRP A 115 -28.44 1.74 -13.69
C TRP A 115 -27.41 0.99 -12.84
N PHE A 116 -27.11 -0.25 -13.22
CA PHE A 116 -26.45 -1.28 -12.39
C PHE A 116 -25.16 -0.83 -11.68
N ASN A 117 -24.78 -1.52 -10.59
CA ASN A 117 -23.63 -1.29 -9.67
C ASN A 117 -22.92 0.07 -9.82
N ASN A 118 -23.23 0.99 -8.91
CA ASN A 118 -22.70 2.36 -8.87
C ASN A 118 -21.57 2.54 -7.84
N GLU A 119 -21.09 1.46 -7.20
CA GLU A 119 -20.13 1.54 -6.09
C GLU A 119 -18.87 2.34 -6.45
N HIS A 120 -18.40 2.23 -7.70
CA HIS A 120 -17.21 2.92 -8.20
C HIS A 120 -17.36 4.44 -8.25
N LEU A 121 -18.60 4.95 -8.25
CA LEU A 121 -18.94 6.38 -8.24
C LEU A 121 -19.09 6.97 -6.84
N THR A 122 -19.04 6.13 -5.79
CA THR A 122 -19.31 6.56 -4.41
C THR A 122 -18.05 6.81 -3.58
N VAL A 123 -18.21 7.49 -2.45
CA VAL A 123 -17.13 7.75 -1.48
C VAL A 123 -16.91 6.60 -0.48
N GLN A 124 -17.68 5.50 -0.58
CA GLN A 124 -17.67 4.38 0.39
C GLN A 124 -16.31 3.70 0.58
N ARG A 125 -15.36 3.91 -0.35
CA ARG A 125 -13.98 3.39 -0.27
C ARG A 125 -12.93 4.49 -0.33
N VAL A 126 -13.31 5.71 0.05
CA VAL A 126 -12.42 6.88 0.07
C VAL A 126 -12.10 7.18 1.53
N PRO A 127 -10.83 7.11 1.94
CA PRO A 127 -10.40 7.66 3.22
C PRO A 127 -10.86 9.10 3.40
N ARG A 128 -11.37 9.45 4.58
CA ARG A 128 -11.75 10.83 4.92
C ARG A 128 -10.68 11.86 4.54
N ALA A 129 -9.41 11.52 4.77
CA ALA A 129 -8.23 12.31 4.39
C ALA A 129 -8.15 12.67 2.89
N LEU A 130 -8.62 11.76 2.03
CA LEU A 130 -8.54 11.88 0.58
C LEU A 130 -9.82 12.44 -0.04
N LEU A 131 -10.86 12.73 0.75
CA LEU A 131 -12.16 13.18 0.25
C LEU A 131 -12.05 14.43 -0.64
N VAL A 132 -11.18 15.37 -0.28
CA VAL A 132 -10.94 16.60 -1.06
C VAL A 132 -10.38 16.27 -2.43
N ARG A 133 -9.30 15.49 -2.45
CA ARG A 133 -8.62 15.08 -3.68
C ARG A 133 -9.50 14.19 -4.55
N PHE A 134 -10.31 13.33 -3.94
CA PHE A 134 -11.33 12.57 -4.64
C PHE A 134 -12.32 13.49 -5.36
N MET A 135 -12.84 14.51 -4.66
CA MET A 135 -13.80 15.47 -5.21
C MET A 135 -13.18 16.31 -6.35
N GLU A 136 -11.90 16.67 -6.25
CA GLU A 136 -11.21 17.51 -7.24
C GLU A 136 -10.64 16.73 -8.43
N GLU A 137 -10.13 15.51 -8.21
CA GLU A 137 -9.37 14.76 -9.21
C GLU A 137 -10.17 13.60 -9.84
N LEU A 138 -11.04 12.93 -9.07
CA LEU A 138 -11.77 11.73 -9.53
C LEU A 138 -13.21 12.01 -9.93
N PHE A 139 -13.95 12.77 -9.13
CA PHE A 139 -15.35 13.06 -9.43
C PHE A 139 -15.55 13.72 -10.82
N PRO A 140 -14.68 14.63 -11.30
CA PRO A 140 -14.78 15.14 -12.66
C PRO A 140 -14.63 14.09 -13.77
N LEU A 141 -13.91 12.99 -13.50
CA LEU A 141 -13.82 11.88 -14.45
C LEU A 141 -15.12 11.08 -14.48
N MET A 142 -15.73 10.88 -13.31
CA MET A 142 -16.98 10.14 -13.12
C MET A 142 -18.16 10.74 -13.87
N TRP A 143 -18.15 12.05 -14.17
CA TRP A 143 -19.19 12.67 -14.98
C TRP A 143 -19.36 12.01 -16.34
N ARG A 144 -18.29 11.46 -16.93
CA ARG A 144 -18.37 10.71 -18.19
C ARG A 144 -19.24 9.48 -18.05
N ASP A 145 -19.04 8.70 -16.99
CA ASP A 145 -19.84 7.52 -16.75
C ASP A 145 -21.28 7.88 -16.34
N ILE A 146 -21.46 8.87 -15.47
CA ILE A 146 -22.80 9.37 -15.11
C ILE A 146 -23.56 9.86 -16.36
N ARG A 147 -22.87 10.51 -17.29
CA ARG A 147 -23.43 10.96 -18.57
C ARG A 147 -23.88 9.80 -19.45
N SER A 148 -23.30 8.60 -19.30
CA SER A 148 -23.74 7.40 -20.00
C SER A 148 -25.24 7.11 -19.74
N SER A 149 -25.71 7.31 -18.50
CA SER A 149 -27.14 7.18 -18.16
C SER A 149 -27.99 8.35 -18.70
N THR A 150 -27.38 9.52 -18.84
CA THR A 150 -28.06 10.77 -19.23
C THR A 150 -28.45 10.79 -20.71
N HIS A 151 -27.75 10.06 -21.60
CA HIS A 151 -28.09 10.00 -23.03
C HIS A 151 -29.52 9.50 -23.29
N VAL A 152 -30.02 8.57 -22.46
CA VAL A 152 -31.40 8.07 -22.57
C VAL A 152 -32.38 9.21 -22.28
N LEU A 153 -32.11 10.01 -21.25
CA LEU A 153 -32.92 11.15 -20.86
C LEU A 153 -32.90 12.25 -21.93
N GLU A 154 -31.72 12.58 -22.48
CA GLU A 154 -31.59 13.53 -23.59
C GLU A 154 -32.40 13.08 -24.81
N PHE A 155 -32.30 11.79 -25.19
CA PHE A 155 -33.06 11.24 -26.29
C PHE A 155 -34.57 11.35 -26.06
N MET A 156 -35.05 10.98 -24.87
CA MET A 156 -36.47 11.05 -24.50
C MET A 156 -36.98 12.50 -24.49
N LEU A 157 -36.18 13.45 -24.02
CA LEU A 157 -36.53 14.88 -24.04
C LEU A 157 -36.74 15.42 -25.46
N GLY A 158 -36.02 14.89 -26.45
CA GLY A 158 -36.20 15.25 -27.86
C GLY A 158 -37.43 14.65 -28.54
N LEU A 159 -38.12 13.69 -27.91
CA LEU A 159 -39.31 13.05 -28.49
C LEU A 159 -40.57 13.92 -28.33
N PRO A 160 -41.54 13.82 -29.26
CA PRO A 160 -42.87 14.43 -29.07
C PRO A 160 -43.64 13.74 -27.93
N ASP A 161 -44.61 14.43 -27.32
CA ASP A 161 -45.36 13.93 -26.15
C ASP A 161 -46.00 12.56 -26.36
N ALA A 162 -46.48 12.27 -27.57
CA ALA A 162 -47.07 10.98 -27.92
C ALA A 162 -46.09 9.80 -27.80
N LYS A 163 -44.78 10.06 -27.93
CA LYS A 163 -43.69 9.06 -27.88
C LYS A 163 -42.88 9.12 -26.58
N PHE A 164 -43.15 10.10 -25.70
CA PHE A 164 -42.48 10.22 -24.42
C PHE A 164 -42.94 9.11 -23.47
N VAL A 165 -42.00 8.31 -22.96
CA VAL A 165 -42.26 7.22 -22.02
C VAL A 165 -41.07 7.16 -21.04
N PRO A 166 -41.25 7.42 -19.74
CA PRO A 166 -40.15 7.47 -18.78
C PRO A 166 -39.43 6.14 -18.53
N TYR A 167 -40.03 5.01 -18.91
CA TYR A 167 -39.55 3.65 -18.57
C TYR A 167 -39.27 2.76 -19.81
N ASN A 168 -38.85 3.34 -20.93
CA ASN A 168 -38.76 2.58 -22.19
C ASN A 168 -37.35 2.08 -22.51
N ASN A 169 -37.27 0.92 -23.18
CA ASN A 169 -36.06 0.24 -23.67
C ASN A 169 -35.42 0.96 -24.88
N TYR A 170 -35.33 2.30 -24.86
CA TYR A 170 -34.60 3.08 -25.86
C TYR A 170 -33.08 2.94 -25.75
N ASP A 171 -32.61 2.07 -24.86
CA ASP A 171 -31.20 1.82 -24.64
C ASP A 171 -30.46 1.49 -25.96
N SER A 172 -31.08 0.68 -26.82
CA SER A 172 -30.55 0.36 -28.14
C SER A 172 -30.24 1.58 -29.03
N GLN A 173 -30.97 2.70 -28.88
CA GLN A 173 -30.81 3.89 -29.71
C GLN A 173 -29.62 4.77 -29.28
N VAL A 174 -29.23 4.69 -28.01
CA VAL A 174 -28.11 5.47 -27.45
C VAL A 174 -26.93 4.59 -27.03
N LEU A 175 -27.05 3.27 -27.18
CA LEU A 175 -26.09 2.25 -26.74
C LEU A 175 -24.65 2.58 -27.15
N GLY A 176 -24.43 3.03 -28.39
CA GLY A 176 -23.10 3.38 -28.89
C GLY A 176 -22.46 4.53 -28.11
N LYS A 177 -23.24 5.56 -27.75
CA LYS A 177 -22.74 6.68 -26.94
C LYS A 177 -22.44 6.25 -25.51
N ARG A 178 -23.33 5.46 -24.91
CA ARG A 178 -23.14 4.89 -23.58
C ARG A 178 -21.87 4.04 -23.49
N LYS A 179 -21.66 3.16 -24.48
CA LYS A 179 -20.44 2.33 -24.57
C LYS A 179 -19.18 3.21 -24.69
N SER A 180 -19.22 4.25 -25.50
CA SER A 180 -18.09 5.18 -25.65
C SER A 180 -17.75 5.85 -24.32
N ASP A 181 -18.75 6.39 -23.62
CA ASP A 181 -18.57 7.10 -22.36
C ASP A 181 -17.96 6.20 -21.27
N VAL A 182 -18.45 4.97 -21.11
CA VAL A 182 -17.90 3.99 -20.15
C VAL A 182 -16.46 3.60 -20.51
N LEU A 183 -16.17 3.36 -21.78
CA LEU A 183 -14.83 3.01 -22.23
C LEU A 183 -13.84 4.16 -22.04
N ASP A 184 -14.26 5.39 -22.33
CA ASP A 184 -13.49 6.63 -22.17
C ASP A 184 -13.27 6.96 -20.69
N TYR A 185 -14.27 6.75 -19.84
CA TYR A 185 -14.15 6.83 -18.39
C TYR A 185 -13.08 5.87 -17.86
N ASN A 186 -13.21 4.57 -18.17
CA ASN A 186 -12.24 3.58 -17.72
C ASN A 186 -10.83 3.83 -18.26
N GLN A 187 -10.69 4.33 -19.49
CA GLN A 187 -9.40 4.75 -20.01
C GLN A 187 -8.82 5.97 -19.25
N SER A 188 -9.68 6.89 -18.82
CA SER A 188 -9.27 8.05 -18.03
C SER A 188 -8.78 7.63 -16.64
N ILE A 189 -9.45 6.66 -16.00
CA ILE A 189 -9.01 6.07 -14.73
C ILE A 189 -7.63 5.41 -14.88
N GLU A 190 -7.41 4.60 -15.91
CA GLU A 190 -6.11 3.97 -16.16
C GLU A 190 -5.00 5.01 -16.39
N LYS A 191 -5.26 6.06 -17.20
CA LYS A 191 -4.30 7.16 -17.42
C LYS A 191 -3.97 7.91 -16.12
N LEU A 192 -4.96 8.12 -15.27
CA LEU A 192 -4.77 8.77 -13.99
C LEU A 192 -3.96 7.90 -13.02
N ALA A 193 -4.20 6.58 -13.00
CA ALA A 193 -3.38 5.63 -12.26
C ALA A 193 -1.90 5.69 -12.69
N GLU A 194 -1.61 5.71 -13.99
CA GLU A 194 -0.23 5.86 -14.50
C GLU A 194 0.42 7.19 -14.08
N LYS A 195 -0.36 8.28 -14.03
CA LYS A 195 0.11 9.57 -13.50
C LYS A 195 0.47 9.45 -12.01
N TYR A 196 -0.35 8.78 -11.21
CA TYR A 196 -0.07 8.55 -9.79
C TYR A 196 1.17 7.68 -9.58
N ILE A 197 1.33 6.60 -10.35
CA ILE A 197 2.55 5.77 -10.35
C ILE A 197 3.79 6.62 -10.63
N LYS A 198 3.76 7.41 -11.71
CA LYS A 198 4.89 8.26 -12.12
C LYS A 198 5.27 9.30 -11.04
N ASN A 199 4.28 9.77 -10.30
CA ASN A 199 4.46 10.78 -9.25
C ASN A 199 4.71 10.18 -7.87
N ASN A 200 4.77 8.84 -7.74
CA ASN A 200 4.81 8.13 -6.45
C ASN A 200 3.65 8.50 -5.51
N ASP A 201 2.48 8.80 -6.08
CA ASP A 201 1.25 9.13 -5.35
C ASP A 201 0.45 7.85 -5.05
N TYR A 202 1.01 7.03 -4.18
CA TYR A 202 0.47 5.70 -3.88
C TYR A 202 -0.92 5.75 -3.25
N LEU A 203 -1.25 6.85 -2.57
CA LEU A 203 -2.53 7.04 -1.90
C LEU A 203 -3.70 7.11 -2.86
N MET A 204 -3.59 8.00 -3.85
CA MET A 204 -4.62 8.07 -4.87
C MET A 204 -4.56 6.84 -5.77
N LEU A 205 -3.38 6.24 -5.99
CA LEU A 205 -3.24 5.01 -6.75
C LEU A 205 -4.05 3.85 -6.15
N LEU A 206 -4.06 3.70 -4.82
CA LEU A 206 -4.83 2.66 -4.14
C LEU A 206 -6.33 2.77 -4.34
N LEU A 207 -6.85 3.97 -4.63
CA LEU A 207 -8.27 4.15 -4.91
C LEU A 207 -8.65 3.60 -6.29
N MET A 208 -7.70 3.49 -7.23
CA MET A 208 -7.98 3.32 -8.67
C MET A 208 -8.62 1.98 -9.04
N PRO A 209 -8.24 0.82 -8.46
CA PRO A 209 -8.82 -0.47 -8.83
C PRO A 209 -10.36 -0.51 -8.69
N ASP A 210 -10.88 0.18 -7.67
CA ASP A 210 -12.31 0.24 -7.38
C ASP A 210 -13.05 1.32 -8.18
N ARG A 211 -12.36 2.05 -9.06
CA ARG A 211 -12.97 3.10 -9.91
C ARG A 211 -13.29 2.64 -11.31
N ILE A 212 -12.86 1.45 -11.71
CA ILE A 212 -13.22 0.90 -13.01
C ILE A 212 -14.69 0.47 -12.98
N ASP A 213 -15.47 1.00 -13.91
CA ASP A 213 -16.81 0.47 -14.17
C ASP A 213 -16.65 -0.92 -14.81
N THR A 214 -17.11 -1.94 -14.09
CA THR A 214 -17.05 -3.33 -14.53
C THR A 214 -18.37 -3.84 -15.13
N ASN A 215 -19.41 -3.02 -15.14
CA ASN A 215 -20.77 -3.49 -15.33
C ASN A 215 -21.32 -3.15 -16.71
N TRP A 216 -21.86 -4.15 -17.41
CA TRP A 216 -22.59 -3.91 -18.64
C TRP A 216 -23.64 -4.97 -18.90
N VAL A 217 -24.92 -4.59 -18.88
CA VAL A 217 -26.01 -5.54 -19.11
C VAL A 217 -26.34 -5.69 -20.59
N GLY A 218 -26.48 -6.94 -21.03
CA GLY A 218 -26.84 -7.30 -22.41
C GLY A 218 -25.66 -7.45 -23.37
N ASP A 219 -24.42 -7.33 -22.91
CA ASP A 219 -23.20 -7.61 -23.69
C ASP A 219 -22.12 -8.25 -22.80
N ALA A 220 -22.17 -9.58 -22.67
CA ALA A 220 -21.24 -10.35 -21.85
C ALA A 220 -19.78 -10.22 -22.32
N GLY A 221 -19.54 -9.96 -23.62
CA GLY A 221 -18.21 -9.76 -24.16
C GLY A 221 -17.59 -8.44 -23.68
N LEU A 222 -18.40 -7.37 -23.68
CA LEU A 222 -17.98 -6.08 -23.12
C LEU A 222 -17.79 -6.18 -21.60
N GLU A 223 -18.73 -6.75 -20.87
CA GLU A 223 -18.63 -6.93 -19.41
C GLU A 223 -17.35 -7.68 -19.02
N ALA A 224 -17.06 -8.81 -19.68
CA ALA A 224 -15.83 -9.57 -19.45
C ALA A 224 -14.56 -8.75 -19.74
N SER A 225 -14.59 -7.88 -20.76
CA SER A 225 -13.49 -6.96 -21.07
C SER A 225 -13.30 -5.91 -19.97
N LEU A 226 -14.38 -5.33 -19.44
CA LEU A 226 -14.33 -4.34 -18.35
C LEU A 226 -13.77 -4.98 -17.06
N VAL A 227 -14.27 -6.16 -16.69
CA VAL A 227 -13.76 -6.94 -15.55
C VAL A 227 -12.27 -7.28 -15.74
N SER A 228 -11.84 -7.64 -16.96
CA SER A 228 -10.43 -7.90 -17.27
C SER A 228 -9.56 -6.66 -17.05
N ARG A 229 -10.04 -5.47 -17.44
CA ARG A 229 -9.33 -4.19 -17.20
C ARG A 229 -9.19 -3.90 -15.71
N ALA A 230 -10.27 -4.03 -14.93
CA ALA A 230 -10.21 -3.85 -13.48
C ALA A 230 -9.18 -4.78 -12.82
N ARG A 231 -9.16 -6.06 -13.20
CA ARG A 231 -8.18 -7.04 -12.69
C ARG A 231 -6.74 -6.68 -13.07
N LYS A 232 -6.50 -6.25 -14.31
CA LYS A 232 -5.17 -5.81 -14.78
C LYS A 232 -4.67 -4.60 -14.00
N LEU A 233 -5.54 -3.61 -13.80
CA LEU A 233 -5.20 -2.42 -13.01
C LEU A 233 -4.92 -2.78 -11.55
N SER A 234 -5.76 -3.62 -10.93
CA SER A 234 -5.56 -4.11 -9.56
C SER A 234 -4.20 -4.82 -9.39
N ALA A 235 -3.88 -5.77 -10.28
CA ALA A 235 -2.59 -6.47 -10.25
C ALA A 235 -1.40 -5.50 -10.43
N ARG A 236 -1.55 -4.51 -11.32
CA ARG A 236 -0.52 -3.49 -11.54
C ARG A 236 -0.30 -2.61 -10.31
N VAL A 237 -1.37 -2.16 -9.66
CA VAL A 237 -1.29 -1.37 -8.43
C VAL A 237 -0.62 -2.17 -7.32
N GLN A 238 -0.98 -3.44 -7.15
CA GLN A 238 -0.36 -4.34 -6.17
C GLN A 238 1.13 -4.54 -6.43
N GLU A 239 1.54 -4.72 -7.69
CA GLU A 239 2.95 -4.83 -8.07
C GLU A 239 3.74 -3.56 -7.70
N VAL A 240 3.19 -2.37 -8.00
CA VAL A 240 3.82 -1.09 -7.69
C VAL A 240 3.95 -0.88 -6.18
N VAL A 241 2.90 -1.17 -5.41
CA VAL A 241 2.91 -1.04 -3.94
C VAL A 241 3.89 -2.04 -3.33
N LYS A 242 3.94 -3.27 -3.82
CA LYS A 242 4.93 -4.27 -3.39
C LYS A 242 6.36 -3.78 -3.63
N HIS A 243 6.64 -3.29 -4.84
CA HIS A 243 7.97 -2.77 -5.18
C HIS A 243 8.36 -1.55 -4.33
N MET A 244 7.41 -0.70 -3.93
CA MET A 244 7.66 0.36 -2.94
C MET A 244 8.08 -0.23 -1.59
N GLY A 245 7.38 -1.25 -1.10
CA GLY A 245 7.74 -1.95 0.15
C GLY A 245 9.11 -2.60 0.08
N ASP A 246 9.40 -3.33 -0.99
CA ASP A 246 10.69 -4.02 -1.18
C ASP A 246 11.87 -3.04 -1.18
N ARG A 247 11.73 -1.89 -1.88
CA ARG A 247 12.76 -0.83 -1.89
C ARG A 247 12.98 -0.19 -0.52
N PHE A 248 11.91 -0.01 0.26
CA PHE A 248 12.04 0.53 1.61
C PHE A 248 12.77 -0.44 2.52
N ARG A 249 12.43 -1.73 2.47
CA ARG A 249 13.14 -2.77 3.22
C ARG A 249 14.61 -2.86 2.84
N GLU A 250 14.92 -2.79 1.55
CA GLU A 250 16.30 -2.76 1.06
C GLU A 250 17.08 -1.57 1.65
N ALA A 251 16.57 -0.35 1.50
CA ALA A 251 17.20 0.85 2.05
C ALA A 251 17.35 0.79 3.59
N PHE A 252 16.35 0.24 4.28
CA PHE A 252 16.41 0.00 5.71
C PHE A 252 17.54 -0.97 6.09
N TYR A 253 17.62 -2.12 5.42
CA TYR A 253 18.64 -3.12 5.70
C TYR A 253 20.04 -2.61 5.39
N GLU A 254 20.21 -1.81 4.33
CA GLU A 254 21.50 -1.15 4.03
C GLU A 254 21.92 -0.15 5.11
N ALA A 255 20.95 0.55 5.73
CA ALA A 255 21.20 1.53 6.78
C ALA A 255 21.47 0.92 8.17
N VAL A 256 21.12 -0.35 8.40
CA VAL A 256 21.39 -1.00 9.70
C VAL A 256 22.90 -1.17 9.91
N PRO A 257 23.49 -0.54 10.95
CA PRO A 257 24.91 -0.64 11.20
C PRO A 257 25.31 -2.05 11.67
N ARG A 258 26.58 -2.41 11.44
CA ARG A 258 27.15 -3.60 12.05
C ARG A 258 27.60 -3.29 13.48
N MET A 259 26.99 -3.92 14.46
CA MET A 259 27.36 -3.81 15.88
C MET A 259 27.74 -5.18 16.43
N THR A 260 28.76 -5.23 17.26
CA THR A 260 29.22 -6.47 17.89
C THR A 260 29.41 -6.24 19.37
N TYR A 261 28.82 -7.12 20.18
CA TYR A 261 28.95 -7.12 21.63
C TYR A 261 29.49 -8.46 22.08
N SER A 262 30.29 -8.45 23.15
CA SER A 262 30.78 -9.68 23.77
C SER A 262 30.96 -9.47 25.26
N TRP A 263 30.50 -10.43 26.05
CA TRP A 263 30.65 -10.41 27.50
C TRP A 263 30.63 -11.82 28.06
N ASN A 264 31.20 -11.99 29.25
CA ASN A 264 31.14 -13.24 29.99
C ASN A 264 30.09 -13.05 31.08
N GLU A 265 29.03 -13.84 31.05
CA GLU A 265 28.05 -13.85 32.15
C GLU A 265 28.58 -14.66 33.33
N GLU A 266 29.30 -15.74 33.02
CA GLU A 266 29.91 -16.65 33.98
C GLU A 266 31.38 -16.88 33.58
N PRO A 267 32.26 -17.30 34.51
CA PRO A 267 33.68 -17.56 34.19
C PRO A 267 33.90 -18.62 33.09
N TRP A 268 32.88 -19.44 32.83
CA TRP A 268 32.87 -20.52 31.85
C TRP A 268 31.95 -20.25 30.66
N SER A 269 31.37 -19.05 30.53
CA SER A 269 30.53 -18.68 29.38
C SER A 269 31.02 -17.43 28.67
N GLU A 270 30.89 -17.44 27.35
CA GLU A 270 31.09 -16.29 26.48
C GLU A 270 29.78 -16.08 25.72
N ASN A 271 29.28 -14.85 25.73
CA ASN A 271 28.12 -14.46 24.93
C ASN A 271 28.58 -13.46 23.88
N HIS A 272 28.05 -13.62 22.66
CA HIS A 272 28.33 -12.75 21.53
C HIS A 272 27.01 -12.37 20.87
N VAL A 273 26.83 -11.08 20.60
CA VAL A 273 25.71 -10.58 19.80
C VAL A 273 26.29 -9.80 18.64
N VAL A 274 25.86 -10.12 17.43
CA VAL A 274 26.23 -9.39 16.21
C VAL A 274 24.95 -8.89 15.56
N LEU A 275 24.71 -7.59 15.58
CA LEU A 275 23.69 -6.94 14.76
C LEU A 275 24.26 -6.65 13.37
N SER A 276 23.49 -6.91 12.33
CA SER A 276 23.84 -6.50 10.97
C SER A 276 22.60 -6.42 10.09
N GLY A 277 22.61 -5.53 9.11
CA GLY A 277 21.59 -5.38 8.05
C GLY A 277 21.42 -6.55 7.08
N LYS A 278 21.86 -7.76 7.43
CA LYS A 278 21.67 -8.97 6.62
C LYS A 278 20.52 -9.77 7.21
N PRO A 279 19.28 -9.62 6.71
CA PRO A 279 18.13 -10.31 7.27
C PRO A 279 18.17 -11.82 6.93
N TYR A 280 17.65 -12.62 7.84
CA TYR A 280 17.30 -14.02 7.58
C TYR A 280 15.77 -14.17 7.59
N PRO A 281 15.13 -14.39 6.43
CA PRO A 281 13.68 -14.48 6.34
C PRO A 281 13.17 -15.79 6.95
N VAL A 282 12.22 -15.70 7.87
CA VAL A 282 11.55 -16.83 8.52
C VAL A 282 10.17 -17.07 7.90
N SER A 283 9.48 -15.99 7.51
CA SER A 283 8.21 -16.02 6.79
C SER A 283 8.09 -14.76 5.93
N PRO A 284 7.04 -14.59 5.08
CA PRO A 284 6.91 -13.46 4.14
C PRO A 284 7.07 -12.06 4.75
N ASN A 285 6.84 -11.95 6.07
CA ASN A 285 6.77 -10.71 6.82
C ASN A 285 7.69 -10.70 8.04
N VAL A 286 8.38 -11.80 8.30
CA VAL A 286 9.15 -11.97 9.53
C VAL A 286 10.59 -12.25 9.17
N ASP A 287 11.45 -11.34 9.58
CA ASP A 287 12.89 -11.40 9.37
C ASP A 287 13.61 -11.48 10.71
N LEU A 288 14.70 -12.24 10.77
CA LEU A 288 15.64 -12.20 11.88
C LEU A 288 16.83 -11.33 11.50
N LEU A 289 17.25 -10.46 12.41
CA LEU A 289 18.35 -9.53 12.22
C LEU A 289 19.45 -9.84 13.23
N GLY A 290 20.65 -10.06 12.72
CA GLY A 290 21.80 -10.42 13.53
C GLY A 290 21.75 -11.81 14.16
N THR A 291 22.74 -12.12 14.99
CA THR A 291 22.90 -13.42 15.65
C THR A 291 23.27 -13.21 17.11
N SER A 292 22.62 -13.95 18.00
CA SER A 292 23.00 -14.08 19.40
C SER A 292 23.54 -15.49 19.63
N THR A 293 24.73 -15.60 20.22
CA THR A 293 25.45 -16.85 20.45
C THR A 293 25.94 -16.91 21.88
N ARG A 294 25.72 -18.04 22.54
CA ARG A 294 26.31 -18.40 23.82
C ARG A 294 27.22 -19.61 23.64
N ILE A 295 28.46 -19.47 24.09
CA ILE A 295 29.45 -20.54 24.16
C ILE A 295 29.63 -20.87 25.64
N GLU A 296 29.36 -22.11 26.02
CA GLU A 296 29.69 -22.65 27.34
C GLU A 296 30.92 -23.53 27.20
N HIS A 297 32.01 -23.17 27.88
CA HIS A 297 33.26 -23.91 27.86
C HIS A 297 33.25 -25.05 28.88
N PRO A 298 34.06 -26.11 28.68
CA PRO A 298 34.24 -27.16 29.68
C PRO A 298 34.63 -26.56 31.03
N PHE A 299 33.89 -26.91 32.07
CA PHE A 299 34.05 -26.33 33.39
C PHE A 299 33.68 -27.35 34.48
N LEU A 300 34.54 -27.46 35.47
CA LEU A 300 34.36 -28.31 36.64
C LEU A 300 34.20 -27.40 37.87
N GLY A 301 32.95 -27.08 38.21
CA GLY A 301 32.61 -26.33 39.42
C GLY A 301 31.80 -27.15 40.41
N GLU A 302 31.74 -26.69 41.66
CA GLU A 302 31.03 -27.39 42.75
C GLU A 302 29.51 -27.54 42.50
N LYS A 303 28.91 -26.62 41.75
CA LYS A 303 27.45 -26.60 41.47
C LYS A 303 27.08 -26.88 40.00
N LYS A 304 28.04 -26.82 39.07
CA LYS A 304 27.81 -27.01 37.63
C LYS A 304 29.04 -27.69 37.02
N THR A 305 28.78 -28.76 36.28
CA THR A 305 29.80 -29.47 35.49
C THR A 305 29.41 -29.47 34.03
N ILE A 306 30.25 -28.88 33.19
CA ILE A 306 30.15 -28.89 31.73
C ILE A 306 31.28 -29.77 31.22
N LYS A 307 30.92 -30.91 30.62
CA LYS A 307 31.90 -31.91 30.16
C LYS A 307 32.54 -31.52 28.82
N GLU A 308 31.79 -30.88 27.94
CA GLU A 308 32.17 -30.55 26.58
C GLU A 308 31.66 -29.16 26.23
N GLN A 309 32.35 -28.49 25.29
CA GLN A 309 31.93 -27.17 24.83
C GLN A 309 30.54 -27.24 24.19
N LYS A 310 29.65 -26.34 24.58
CA LYS A 310 28.31 -26.21 24.02
C LYS A 310 28.13 -24.84 23.39
N VAL A 311 27.68 -24.81 22.14
CA VAL A 311 27.35 -23.57 21.42
C VAL A 311 25.86 -23.53 21.17
N THR A 312 25.20 -22.46 21.60
CA THR A 312 23.78 -22.19 21.32
C THR A 312 23.68 -20.87 20.57
N SER A 313 23.05 -20.87 19.39
CA SER A 313 22.92 -19.69 18.55
C SER A 313 21.49 -19.52 18.07
N GLY A 314 21.07 -18.28 17.88
CA GLY A 314 19.77 -17.91 17.31
C GLY A 314 19.77 -16.49 16.77
N GLY A 315 18.63 -16.03 16.27
CA GLY A 315 18.45 -14.62 15.89
C GLY A 315 18.64 -13.71 17.10
N ALA A 316 19.21 -12.52 16.90
CA ALA A 316 19.29 -11.53 17.96
C ALA A 316 17.99 -10.71 18.05
N MET A 317 17.52 -10.23 16.90
CA MET A 317 16.29 -9.45 16.77
C MET A 317 15.33 -10.11 15.80
N LYS A 318 14.03 -9.96 16.07
CA LYS A 318 12.94 -10.36 15.20
C LYS A 318 12.24 -9.09 14.72
N LEU A 319 12.09 -8.97 13.41
CA LEU A 319 11.33 -7.92 12.76
C LEU A 319 10.06 -8.56 12.20
N ARG A 320 8.91 -7.92 12.41
CA ARG A 320 7.65 -8.23 11.78
C ARG A 320 7.21 -7.01 10.99
N TRP A 321 7.36 -7.10 9.68
CA TRP A 321 6.83 -6.13 8.75
C TRP A 321 5.35 -6.36 8.54
N ASP A 322 4.58 -5.29 8.43
CA ASP A 322 3.24 -5.43 7.86
C ASP A 322 3.34 -5.32 6.32
N THR A 323 2.90 -6.34 5.57
CA THR A 323 3.06 -6.41 4.09
C THR A 323 1.96 -5.76 3.29
N ALA A 324 1.00 -5.13 3.95
CA ALA A 324 0.26 -4.08 3.30
C ALA A 324 0.62 -2.77 4.02
N PRO A 325 0.44 -1.61 3.39
CA PRO A 325 0.16 -0.43 4.18
C PRO A 325 -1.09 -0.74 5.01
N VAL A 326 -0.91 -1.25 6.23
CA VAL A 326 -2.00 -1.76 7.05
C VAL A 326 -2.49 -0.63 7.92
N HIS A 327 -3.72 -0.23 7.60
CA HIS A 327 -4.53 0.62 8.42
C HIS A 327 -4.93 -0.14 9.68
N SER A 328 -4.30 0.15 10.81
CA SER A 328 -4.86 -0.24 12.09
C SER A 328 -5.36 0.99 12.84
N SER A 329 -6.69 1.13 12.85
CA SER A 329 -7.39 2.11 13.69
C SER A 329 -7.19 1.87 15.19
N GLU A 330 -6.72 0.68 15.59
CA GLU A 330 -6.52 0.31 17.00
C GLU A 330 -5.06 0.50 17.46
N PHE A 331 -4.07 0.48 16.56
CA PHE A 331 -2.65 0.48 16.92
C PHE A 331 -2.02 1.88 17.10
N ASP A 332 -2.70 2.99 16.77
CA ASP A 332 -2.11 4.34 16.84
C ASP A 332 -2.37 5.09 18.16
N LYS A 333 -3.24 4.58 19.03
CA LYS A 333 -3.53 5.23 20.32
C LYS A 333 -2.30 5.18 21.24
N GLY A 334 -1.77 6.36 21.57
CA GLY A 334 -0.58 6.51 22.42
C GLY A 334 0.74 6.51 21.64
N ALA A 335 0.71 6.52 20.31
CA ALA A 335 1.89 6.73 19.48
C ALA A 335 2.46 8.14 19.70
N VAL A 336 3.78 8.26 19.74
CA VAL A 336 4.49 9.54 19.84
C VAL A 336 5.13 9.86 18.49
N VAL A 337 4.95 11.10 18.02
CA VAL A 337 5.58 11.59 16.80
C VAL A 337 7.09 11.75 17.05
N GLU A 338 7.90 11.02 16.29
CA GLU A 338 9.36 11.05 16.39
C GLU A 338 9.99 12.01 15.39
N LYS A 339 9.45 12.09 14.16
CA LYS A 339 9.99 12.94 13.09
C LYS A 339 8.88 13.48 12.19
N ILE A 340 8.97 14.76 11.84
CA ILE A 340 8.08 15.39 10.85
C ILE A 340 8.92 15.99 9.71
N SER A 341 8.63 15.56 8.49
CA SER A 341 9.14 16.11 7.24
C SER A 341 7.99 16.76 6.47
N PRO A 342 8.22 17.67 5.50
CA PRO A 342 7.17 18.13 4.60
C PRO A 342 6.49 17.00 3.80
N ARG A 343 7.10 15.81 3.71
CA ARG A 343 6.63 14.69 2.88
C ARG A 343 6.27 13.43 3.65
N TYR A 344 6.57 13.36 4.94
CA TYR A 344 6.23 12.19 5.74
C TYR A 344 6.24 12.52 7.24
N MET A 345 5.64 11.65 8.04
CA MET A 345 5.74 11.61 9.49
C MET A 345 6.22 10.24 9.93
N ILE A 346 7.02 10.17 10.99
CA ILE A 346 7.35 8.92 11.65
C ILE A 346 6.83 8.97 13.07
N ALA A 347 6.12 7.93 13.49
CA ALA A 347 5.69 7.75 14.87
C ALA A 347 6.24 6.44 15.44
N ARG A 348 6.44 6.44 16.75
CA ARG A 348 6.83 5.26 17.52
C ARG A 348 5.75 4.91 18.52
N LYS A 349 5.53 3.61 18.72
CA LYS A 349 4.64 3.05 19.74
C LYS A 349 5.39 2.03 20.58
N GLN A 350 5.08 2.02 21.88
CA GLN A 350 5.48 0.99 22.81
C GLN A 350 4.30 0.63 23.70
N TYR A 351 3.89 -0.64 23.73
CA TYR A 351 2.70 -1.08 24.46
C TYR A 351 3.03 -1.40 25.92
N GLY A 352 2.79 -0.46 26.83
CA GLY A 352 2.93 -0.70 28.28
C GLY A 352 4.32 -1.21 28.66
N GLU A 353 4.41 -2.36 29.35
CA GLU A 353 5.67 -3.02 29.71
C GLU A 353 6.23 -3.95 28.62
N SER A 354 5.64 -3.97 27.42
CA SER A 354 6.10 -4.80 26.30
C SER A 354 7.49 -4.39 25.82
N SER A 355 8.29 -5.39 25.45
CA SER A 355 9.55 -5.22 24.71
C SER A 355 9.35 -5.08 23.20
N GLU A 356 8.10 -5.08 22.73
CA GLU A 356 7.74 -4.80 21.33
C GLU A 356 7.68 -3.30 21.07
N PHE A 357 8.51 -2.87 20.13
CA PHE A 357 8.53 -1.51 19.62
C PHE A 357 8.03 -1.51 18.19
N VAL A 358 7.16 -0.56 17.87
CA VAL A 358 6.62 -0.39 16.53
C VAL A 358 7.01 0.99 16.03
N ILE A 359 7.54 1.04 14.81
CA ILE A 359 7.78 2.30 14.09
C ILE A 359 6.92 2.31 12.84
N SER A 360 6.21 3.42 12.64
CA SER A 360 5.29 3.63 11.54
C SER A 360 5.68 4.90 10.78
N LEU A 361 5.87 4.78 9.47
CA LEU A 361 6.05 5.88 8.52
C LEU A 361 4.70 6.19 7.85
N TYR A 362 4.31 7.46 7.81
CA TYR A 362 3.13 7.97 7.12
C TYR A 362 3.57 8.91 6.01
N LEU A 363 3.21 8.61 4.76
CA LEU A 363 3.67 9.34 3.56
C LEU A 363 2.87 10.61 3.23
N ASP A 364 1.76 10.85 3.91
CA ASP A 364 0.92 12.05 3.73
C ASP A 364 0.52 12.70 5.03
N HIS A 365 1.15 12.26 6.13
CA HIS A 365 0.84 12.63 7.51
C HIS A 365 -0.56 12.22 7.96
N ILE A 366 -1.52 11.95 7.07
CA ILE A 366 -2.96 11.97 7.35
C ILE A 366 -3.61 10.58 7.26
N SER A 367 -3.26 9.74 6.28
CA SER A 367 -4.08 8.57 5.95
C SER A 367 -3.64 7.25 6.59
N GLY A 368 -2.64 7.24 7.47
CA GLY A 368 -2.13 5.98 8.01
C GLY A 368 -1.31 5.14 7.01
N PHE A 369 -0.99 5.66 5.82
CA PHE A 369 -0.34 4.90 4.75
C PHE A 369 1.17 5.07 4.77
N GLY A 370 1.88 3.95 4.79
CA GLY A 370 3.32 3.90 4.55
C GLY A 370 3.89 2.58 5.01
N HIS A 371 4.94 2.61 5.83
CA HIS A 371 5.67 1.42 6.25
C HIS A 371 5.54 1.24 7.75
N GLU A 372 5.25 0.03 8.20
CA GLU A 372 5.25 -0.30 9.63
C GLU A 372 6.11 -1.54 9.87
N VAL A 373 6.92 -1.46 10.93
CA VAL A 373 7.71 -2.59 11.41
C VAL A 373 7.63 -2.67 12.92
N ALA A 374 7.29 -3.86 13.41
CA ALA A 374 7.44 -4.21 14.81
C ALA A 374 8.76 -4.95 15.00
N PHE A 375 9.49 -4.66 16.07
CA PHE A 375 10.73 -5.34 16.38
C PHE A 375 10.85 -5.67 17.87
N THR A 376 11.34 -6.88 18.14
CA THR A 376 11.51 -7.47 19.48
C THR A 376 12.81 -8.26 19.51
N PRO A 377 13.37 -8.55 20.69
CA PRO A 377 14.34 -9.64 20.82
C PRO A 377 13.79 -10.93 20.20
N ALA A 378 14.66 -11.68 19.51
CA ALA A 378 14.33 -13.00 18.97
C ALA A 378 14.54 -14.12 20.01
N GLU A 379 14.26 -15.36 19.64
CA GLU A 379 14.38 -16.54 20.50
C GLU A 379 15.84 -17.01 20.73
N GLY A 380 16.84 -16.18 20.39
CA GLY A 380 18.24 -16.47 20.67
C GLY A 380 18.59 -16.38 22.17
N PRO A 381 19.84 -16.70 22.55
CA PRO A 381 20.32 -16.46 23.91
C PRO A 381 20.02 -15.02 24.36
N PRO A 382 19.51 -14.83 25.60
CA PRO A 382 19.17 -13.50 26.08
C PRO A 382 20.42 -12.65 26.25
N PHE A 383 20.26 -11.34 26.05
CA PHE A 383 21.31 -10.35 26.21
C PHE A 383 20.89 -9.26 27.21
N PRO A 384 21.85 -8.58 27.85
CA PRO A 384 21.59 -7.45 28.73
C PRO A 384 20.66 -6.41 28.11
N ARG A 385 19.78 -5.84 28.94
CA ARG A 385 18.82 -4.80 28.53
C ARG A 385 19.49 -3.64 27.78
N GLN A 386 20.65 -3.19 28.25
CA GLN A 386 21.39 -2.09 27.61
C GLN A 386 21.79 -2.42 26.16
N ILE A 387 22.26 -3.65 25.88
CA ILE A 387 22.58 -4.08 24.51
C ILE A 387 21.32 -4.08 23.65
N GLY A 388 20.20 -4.51 24.22
CA GLY A 388 18.90 -4.43 23.57
C GLY A 388 18.56 -2.98 23.20
N GLU A 389 18.57 -2.07 24.16
CA GLU A 389 18.26 -0.64 23.95
C GLU A 389 19.15 -0.02 22.85
N GLU A 390 20.46 -0.25 22.87
CA GLU A 390 21.38 0.24 21.83
C GLU A 390 21.06 -0.33 20.44
N MET A 391 20.69 -1.62 20.35
CA MET A 391 20.27 -2.23 19.08
C MET A 391 18.93 -1.69 18.58
N MET A 392 17.99 -1.39 19.49
CA MET A 392 16.70 -0.79 19.14
C MET A 392 16.87 0.62 18.58
N GLU A 393 17.75 1.42 19.19
CA GLU A 393 18.09 2.76 18.70
C GLU A 393 18.74 2.70 17.31
N ALA A 394 19.67 1.77 17.09
CA ALA A 394 20.29 1.56 15.78
C ALA A 394 19.28 1.17 14.70
N VAL A 395 18.35 0.26 15.00
CA VAL A 395 17.25 -0.13 14.09
C VAL A 395 16.32 1.06 13.81
N THR A 396 15.99 1.85 14.84
CA THR A 396 15.17 3.05 14.70
C THR A 396 15.83 4.08 13.78
N ALA A 397 17.13 4.33 13.97
CA ALA A 397 17.91 5.25 13.13
C ALA A 397 17.97 4.79 11.67
N ALA A 398 18.16 3.48 11.43
CA ALA A 398 18.16 2.91 10.08
C ALA A 398 16.80 3.08 9.38
N PHE A 399 15.69 2.98 10.11
CA PHE A 399 14.36 3.27 9.58
C PHE A 399 14.20 4.74 9.16
N PHE A 400 14.73 5.67 9.95
CA PHE A 400 14.70 7.10 9.62
C PHE A 400 15.57 7.42 8.40
N GLU A 401 16.73 6.77 8.29
CA GLU A 401 17.63 6.91 7.13
C GLU A 401 16.99 6.37 5.84
N ALA A 402 16.31 5.22 5.91
CA ALA A 402 15.56 4.69 4.78
C ALA A 402 14.44 5.64 4.32
N ALA A 403 13.69 6.20 5.28
CA ALA A 403 12.65 7.19 4.99
C ALA A 403 13.22 8.46 4.33
N GLU A 404 14.35 8.96 4.83
CA GLU A 404 15.02 10.13 4.25
C GLU A 404 15.55 9.84 2.84
N THR A 405 16.19 8.68 2.65
CA THR A 405 16.76 8.26 1.36
C THR A 405 15.70 8.17 0.26
N LEU A 406 14.51 7.67 0.60
CA LEU A 406 13.44 7.45 -0.36
C LEU A 406 12.48 8.64 -0.50
N TYR A 407 12.23 9.37 0.59
CA TYR A 407 11.16 10.38 0.66
C TYR A 407 11.63 11.79 1.08
N GLY A 408 12.89 11.95 1.50
CA GLY A 408 13.47 13.21 2.02
C GLY A 408 13.64 14.36 1.02
N GLY A 409 13.59 14.09 -0.29
CA GLY A 409 13.40 15.14 -1.31
C GLY A 409 14.66 15.61 -2.05
N SER A 410 15.85 15.04 -1.83
CA SER A 410 16.89 15.10 -2.87
C SER A 410 16.47 14.18 -4.02
N GLN A 411 16.16 14.75 -5.20
CA GLN A 411 15.72 14.06 -6.42
C GLN A 411 15.65 12.54 -6.26
N SER A 412 14.50 12.06 -5.77
CA SER A 412 14.17 10.65 -5.83
C SER A 412 14.58 10.19 -7.21
N LYS A 413 15.52 9.24 -7.31
CA LYS A 413 15.75 8.54 -8.56
C LYS A 413 14.35 8.06 -8.95
N ALA A 414 13.77 8.73 -9.94
CA ALA A 414 12.49 8.34 -10.50
C ALA A 414 12.60 6.84 -10.71
N ALA A 415 11.60 6.09 -10.23
CA ALA A 415 11.60 4.65 -10.42
C ALA A 415 11.99 4.39 -11.87
N ALA A 416 13.08 3.66 -12.08
CA ALA A 416 13.43 3.24 -13.43
C ALA A 416 12.16 2.61 -14.00
N PRO A 417 11.73 3.01 -15.22
CA PRO A 417 10.53 2.42 -15.80
C PRO A 417 10.67 0.90 -15.72
N LEU A 418 9.64 0.23 -15.20
CA LEU A 418 9.53 -1.22 -15.36
C LEU A 418 9.76 -1.52 -16.83
N ASP A 419 10.81 -2.27 -17.14
CA ASP A 419 11.19 -2.58 -18.51
C ASP A 419 9.97 -3.12 -19.26
N LYS A 420 9.70 -2.54 -20.44
CA LYS A 420 8.54 -2.90 -21.28
C LYS A 420 8.63 -4.31 -21.89
N THR A 421 9.57 -5.13 -21.46
CA THR A 421 9.79 -6.50 -21.92
C THR A 421 9.39 -7.48 -20.82
N GLY A 422 8.14 -7.92 -20.86
CA GLY A 422 7.65 -8.95 -19.95
C GLY A 422 6.18 -9.36 -20.08
N LEU A 423 5.47 -8.97 -21.14
CA LEU A 423 4.24 -9.68 -21.53
C LEU A 423 4.64 -11.02 -22.16
N SER A 424 4.96 -12.00 -21.32
CA SER A 424 4.85 -13.41 -21.69
C SER A 424 3.91 -14.08 -20.70
N LEU A 425 2.64 -14.17 -21.10
CA LEU A 425 1.73 -15.16 -20.57
C LEU A 425 2.26 -16.52 -21.02
N SER A 426 2.84 -17.30 -20.11
CA SER A 426 3.03 -18.73 -20.31
C SER A 426 2.18 -19.49 -19.29
N PRO A 427 1.53 -20.60 -19.69
CA PRO A 427 0.50 -21.25 -18.88
C PRO A 427 1.13 -22.03 -17.73
N ALA A 428 0.38 -22.15 -16.65
CA ALA A 428 0.71 -23.02 -15.52
C ALA A 428 0.70 -24.50 -15.96
N GLU A 429 1.72 -25.25 -15.52
CA GLU A 429 1.73 -26.72 -15.36
C GLU A 429 2.95 -27.14 -14.49
N PRO A 430 2.95 -28.34 -13.87
CA PRO A 430 2.98 -28.49 -12.41
C PRO A 430 4.36 -28.79 -11.81
N GLY A 431 4.42 -28.68 -10.49
CA GLY A 431 5.64 -28.76 -9.69
C GLY A 431 6.50 -30.01 -9.88
N GLU A 432 7.81 -29.77 -10.00
CA GLU A 432 8.86 -30.75 -9.78
C GLU A 432 9.69 -30.35 -8.56
N GLN A 433 9.64 -31.20 -7.53
CA GLN A 433 10.54 -31.19 -6.40
C GLN A 433 11.96 -31.56 -6.86
N SER A 434 12.97 -30.73 -6.55
CA SER A 434 14.38 -31.09 -6.64
C SER A 434 15.11 -30.47 -5.44
N ARG A 435 15.21 -31.18 -4.31
CA ARG A 435 16.18 -32.25 -3.95
C ARG A 435 17.58 -31.69 -3.61
N ILE A 436 17.82 -31.73 -2.30
CA ILE A 436 19.01 -31.40 -1.52
C ILE A 436 20.33 -31.74 -2.22
N LYS A 437 21.25 -30.77 -2.19
CA LYS A 437 22.66 -30.87 -2.63
C LYS A 437 23.45 -31.75 -1.66
N LYS A 438 24.14 -32.79 -2.17
CA LYS A 438 25.06 -33.62 -1.38
C LYS A 438 26.44 -32.96 -1.36
N ILE A 439 26.87 -32.50 -0.19
CA ILE A 439 28.25 -32.08 0.07
C ILE A 439 28.96 -33.29 0.68
N VAL A 440 30.03 -33.76 0.06
CA VAL A 440 30.90 -34.81 0.63
C VAL A 440 32.18 -34.12 1.08
N ILE A 441 32.49 -34.24 2.37
CA ILE A 441 33.74 -33.80 2.98
C ILE A 441 34.43 -35.09 3.41
N ASP A 442 35.42 -35.54 2.65
CA ASP A 442 36.27 -36.66 3.08
C ASP A 442 37.38 -36.09 3.99
N PRO A 443 37.47 -36.52 5.27
CA PRO A 443 38.66 -36.25 6.06
C PRO A 443 39.82 -37.10 5.52
N PRO A 444 41.07 -36.59 5.51
CA PRO A 444 42.21 -37.39 5.10
C PRO A 444 42.37 -38.60 6.02
N GLU A 445 42.44 -39.78 5.42
CA GLU A 445 43.02 -40.96 6.04
C GLU A 445 44.50 -40.71 6.32
N SER A 446 44.85 -40.30 7.54
CA SER A 446 46.11 -40.76 8.14
C SER A 446 46.14 -40.52 9.65
N THR A 447 46.42 -41.62 10.32
CA THR A 447 47.02 -41.79 11.64
C THR A 447 47.95 -40.66 12.11
N GLU A 448 47.83 -40.33 13.41
CA GLU A 448 48.72 -39.52 14.25
C GLU A 448 48.65 -37.99 14.12
N ILE A 449 47.80 -37.36 14.94
CA ILE A 449 48.01 -35.97 15.38
C ILE A 449 48.76 -36.01 16.71
N LEU A 450 50.09 -36.06 16.63
CA LEU A 450 50.96 -35.83 17.79
C LEU A 450 50.97 -34.33 18.10
N ALA A 451 50.49 -33.98 19.28
CA ALA A 451 50.72 -32.67 19.88
C ALA A 451 52.20 -32.53 20.24
N LYS A 452 52.95 -31.69 19.50
CA LYS A 452 54.08 -30.87 19.98
C LYS A 452 54.78 -30.16 18.83
N GLY A 453 55.05 -28.87 19.01
CA GLY A 453 56.13 -28.18 18.32
C GLY A 453 55.65 -27.09 17.35
N GLU A 454 56.15 -25.89 17.61
CA GLU A 454 56.19 -24.73 16.73
C GLU A 454 56.38 -25.10 15.26
N ASN A 455 55.39 -24.81 14.41
CA ASN A 455 55.57 -24.44 13.01
C ASN A 455 54.29 -23.79 12.47
N ASN A 456 54.42 -22.56 11.95
CA ASN A 456 53.37 -21.74 11.37
C ASN A 456 53.09 -22.16 9.91
N GLU A 457 52.40 -23.28 9.70
CA GLU A 457 51.87 -23.62 8.37
C GLU A 457 50.36 -23.86 8.47
N GLY A 458 49.60 -23.14 7.64
CA GLY A 458 48.14 -23.16 7.63
C GLY A 458 47.59 -24.55 7.25
N ILE A 459 46.42 -24.90 7.77
CA ILE A 459 45.71 -26.11 7.36
C ILE A 459 45.07 -25.82 5.99
N HIS A 460 45.43 -26.62 4.99
CA HIS A 460 44.85 -26.54 3.65
C HIS A 460 43.81 -27.64 3.47
N PHE A 461 42.62 -27.29 2.95
CA PHE A 461 41.59 -28.23 2.53
C PHE A 461 41.37 -28.12 1.02
N ASN A 462 41.22 -29.25 0.34
CA ASN A 462 40.73 -29.28 -1.04
C ASN A 462 39.23 -29.57 -1.02
N VAL A 463 38.42 -28.63 -1.51
CA VAL A 463 36.98 -28.84 -1.71
C VAL A 463 36.74 -29.05 -3.20
N GLU A 464 36.16 -30.19 -3.57
CA GLU A 464 35.73 -30.45 -4.95
C GLU A 464 34.21 -30.37 -5.04
N ALA A 465 33.71 -29.52 -5.94
CA ALA A 465 32.29 -29.41 -6.23
C ALA A 465 31.99 -30.03 -7.60
N TRP A 466 30.92 -30.83 -7.66
CA TRP A 466 30.50 -31.58 -8.83
C TRP A 466 29.06 -31.24 -9.19
N ASP A 467 28.80 -31.06 -10.49
CA ASP A 467 27.46 -30.95 -11.06
C ASP A 467 27.23 -32.12 -12.03
N GLU A 468 26.38 -33.06 -11.59
CA GLU A 468 26.00 -34.35 -12.21
C GLU A 468 27.17 -35.25 -12.66
N MET A 469 28.08 -34.80 -13.52
CA MET A 469 29.35 -35.47 -13.88
C MET A 469 30.51 -34.50 -14.21
N ASN A 470 30.33 -33.19 -14.04
CA ASN A 470 31.34 -32.18 -14.38
C ASN A 470 31.94 -31.56 -13.11
N ARG A 471 33.29 -31.49 -13.06
CA ARG A 471 34.03 -30.81 -11.98
C ARG A 471 33.98 -29.30 -12.18
N ILE A 472 33.54 -28.58 -11.16
CA ILE A 472 33.51 -27.10 -11.17
C ILE A 472 34.92 -26.58 -10.82
N PRO A 473 35.50 -25.64 -11.60
CA PRO A 473 36.84 -25.11 -11.32
C PRO A 473 36.92 -24.38 -9.97
N GLN A 474 38.02 -24.61 -9.26
CA GLN A 474 38.20 -24.44 -7.81
C GLN A 474 38.01 -23.02 -7.28
N VAL A 475 37.39 -22.93 -6.09
CA VAL A 475 37.50 -21.78 -5.17
C VAL A 475 38.52 -22.15 -4.09
N GLU A 476 39.62 -21.42 -4.03
CA GLU A 476 40.63 -21.58 -2.98
C GLU A 476 40.16 -20.84 -1.73
N ILE A 477 40.00 -21.54 -0.61
CA ILE A 477 39.62 -20.95 0.68
C ILE A 477 40.83 -21.03 1.60
N SER A 478 41.45 -19.88 1.89
CA SER A 478 42.52 -19.78 2.88
C SER A 478 41.93 -19.31 4.22
N VAL A 479 42.00 -20.16 5.25
CA VAL A 479 41.65 -19.75 6.62
C VAL A 479 42.93 -19.34 7.34
N LYS A 480 43.12 -18.03 7.54
CA LYS A 480 44.13 -17.52 8.48
C LYS A 480 43.56 -17.55 9.89
N LYS A 481 44.37 -18.01 10.85
CA LYS A 481 44.07 -17.90 12.28
C LYS A 481 44.17 -16.45 12.73
#